data_AF-A0A7V3MXX9-F1
#
_entry.id   AF-A0A7V3MXX9-F1
#
_cell.length_a   1.000
_cell.length_b   1.000
_cell.length_c   1.000
_cell.angle_alpha   90.00
_cell.angle_beta   90.00
_cell.angle_gamma   90.00
#
_symmetry.space_group_name_H-M   'P 1'
#
loop_
_entity.id
_entity.type
_entity.pdbx_description
1 polymer ?
#
loop_
_entity_poly.entity_id
_entity_poly.type
_entity_poly.pdbx_seq_one_letter_code
_entity_poly.pdbx_strand_id
1 'polypeptide(L)' 'QAGGAILVDNNPVSSPYTILAVGSPGAMRDIFDRSPGLHRLRLLETSYGIGVSVTARDGLTLPAGTVRDVQFAKEIRSQ' A
#
# COMPACT_ATOMS: atom_id res chain seq x y z
N GLN A 1 -21.13 -13.97 2.00
CA GLN A 1 -20.73 -13.27 0.75
C GLN A 1 -19.91 -12.06 1.18
N ALA A 2 -18.59 -12.06 0.95
CA ALA A 2 -17.78 -10.85 1.16
C ALA A 2 -18.04 -9.93 -0.05
N GLY A 3 -18.96 -8.98 0.10
CA GLY A 3 -19.42 -8.13 -1.00
C GLY A 3 -18.38 -7.08 -1.36
N GLY A 4 -17.75 -7.21 -2.53
CA GLY A 4 -17.18 -6.16 -3.39
C GLY A 4 -16.10 -5.21 -2.83
N ALA A 5 -15.85 -5.18 -1.52
CA ALA A 5 -14.96 -4.24 -0.88
C ALA A 5 -13.60 -4.88 -0.59
N ILE A 6 -12.53 -4.14 -0.88
CA ILE A 6 -11.21 -4.44 -0.35
C ILE A 6 -11.20 -3.99 1.11
N LEU A 7 -10.76 -4.86 2.02
CA LEU A 7 -10.58 -4.54 3.44
C LEU A 7 -9.07 -4.47 3.74
N VAL A 8 -8.64 -3.42 4.44
CA VAL A 8 -7.28 -3.26 4.97
C VAL A 8 -7.41 -3.11 6.49
N ASP A 9 -6.73 -3.96 7.26
CA ASP A 9 -6.87 -4.02 8.73
C ASP A 9 -8.33 -4.08 9.20
N ASN A 10 -9.15 -4.86 8.48
CA ASN A 10 -10.59 -5.00 8.73
C ASN A 10 -11.42 -3.71 8.54
N ASN A 11 -10.85 -2.69 7.90
CA ASN A 11 -11.53 -1.46 7.50
C ASN A 11 -11.74 -1.45 5.98
N PRO A 12 -12.94 -1.12 5.47
CA PRO A 12 -13.17 -1.03 4.03
C PRO A 12 -12.41 0.15 3.42
N VAL A 13 -11.85 -0.05 2.23
CA VAL A 13 -11.20 1.00 1.45
C VAL A 13 -11.92 1.22 0.12
N SER A 14 -12.15 2.49 -0.24
CA SER A 14 -12.80 2.90 -1.49
C SER A 14 -11.80 3.51 -2.47
N SER A 15 -12.10 3.40 -3.76
CA SER A 15 -11.35 4.07 -4.83
C SER A 15 -11.40 5.61 -4.68
N PRO A 16 -10.33 6.36 -5.00
CA PRO A 16 -9.04 5.89 -5.54
C PRO A 16 -8.10 5.27 -4.50
N TYR A 17 -7.48 4.15 -4.85
CA TYR A 17 -6.52 3.46 -3.97
C TYR A 17 -5.14 4.11 -4.07
N THR A 18 -4.55 4.43 -2.91
CA THR A 18 -3.18 4.95 -2.81
C THR A 18 -2.34 4.02 -1.95
N ILE A 19 -1.18 3.60 -2.46
CA ILE A 19 -0.19 2.84 -1.71
C ILE A 19 1.01 3.76 -1.48
N LEU A 20 1.37 3.93 -0.22
CA LEU A 20 2.54 4.68 0.22
C LEU A 20 3.61 3.68 0.68
N ALA A 21 4.83 3.81 0.16
CA ALA A 21 5.92 2.89 0.47
C ALA A 21 7.21 3.69 0.76
N VAL A 22 8.00 3.20 1.72
CA VAL A 22 9.24 3.85 2.19
C VAL A 22 10.42 2.89 2.02
N GLY A 23 11.54 3.42 1.56
CA GLY A 23 12.79 2.70 1.28
C GLY A 23 13.54 3.36 0.11
N SER A 24 14.48 2.64 -0.52
CA SER A 24 15.24 3.16 -1.66
C SER A 24 14.32 3.48 -2.86
N PRO A 25 14.18 4.76 -3.26
CA PRO A 25 13.23 5.15 -4.32
C PRO A 25 13.56 4.49 -5.66
N GLY A 26 14.85 4.42 -6.04
CA GLY A 26 15.30 3.80 -7.28
C GLY A 26 15.07 2.29 -7.28
N ALA A 27 15.56 1.59 -6.26
CA ALA A 27 15.45 0.13 -6.21
C ALA A 27 13.99 -0.34 -6.13
N MET A 28 13.13 0.33 -5.35
CA MET A 28 11.71 -0.02 -5.30
C MET A 28 10.99 0.26 -6.62
N ARG A 29 11.32 1.37 -7.29
CA ARG A 29 10.75 1.68 -8.60
C ARG A 29 11.10 0.59 -9.61
N ASP A 30 12.38 0.21 -9.68
CA ASP A 30 12.87 -0.81 -10.62
C ASP A 30 12.23 -2.18 -10.40
N ILE A 31 11.97 -2.55 -9.13
CA ILE A 31 11.30 -3.81 -8.80
C ILE A 31 9.81 -3.72 -9.14
N PHE A 32 9.15 -2.61 -8.78
CA PHE A 32 7.71 -2.45 -9.02
C PHE A 32 7.37 -2.35 -10.51
N ASP A 33 8.22 -1.68 -11.30
CA ASP A 33 8.04 -1.53 -12.75
C ASP A 33 8.07 -2.88 -13.49
N ARG A 34 8.82 -3.85 -12.97
CA ARG A 34 8.91 -5.21 -13.52
C ARG A 34 7.93 -6.19 -12.88
N SER A 35 7.09 -5.73 -11.95
CA SER A 35 6.18 -6.60 -11.21
C SER A 35 5.00 -7.06 -12.08
N PRO A 36 4.51 -8.30 -11.90
CA PRO A 36 3.24 -8.74 -12.50
C PRO A 36 2.06 -7.85 -12.09
N GLY A 37 2.13 -7.26 -10.90
CA GLY A 37 1.11 -6.33 -10.39
C GLY A 37 0.97 -5.09 -11.26
N LEU A 38 2.07 -4.36 -11.52
CA LEU A 38 2.00 -3.18 -12.39
C LEU A 38 1.63 -3.57 -13.83
N HIS A 39 2.14 -4.69 -14.35
CA HIS A 39 1.75 -5.17 -15.67
C HIS A 39 0.22 -5.36 -15.78
N ARG A 40 -0.40 -5.96 -14.77
CA ARG A 40 -1.85 -6.13 -14.73
C ARG A 40 -2.60 -4.80 -14.63
N LEU A 41 -2.10 -3.85 -13.84
CA LEU A 41 -2.70 -2.50 -13.76
C LEU A 41 -2.65 -1.78 -15.11
N ARG A 42 -1.54 -1.88 -15.86
CA ARG A 42 -1.42 -1.27 -17.20
C ARG A 42 -2.35 -1.91 -18.24
N LEU A 43 -2.56 -3.22 -18.16
CA LEU A 43 -3.55 -3.90 -19.00
C LEU A 43 -4.96 -3.40 -18.72
N LEU A 44 -5.32 -3.20 -17.45
CA LEU A 44 -6.61 -2.64 -17.06
C LEU A 44 -6.76 -1.18 -17.51
N GLU A 45 -5.71 -0.37 -17.36
CA GLU A 45 -5.68 1.01 -17.87
C GLU A 45 -5.93 1.06 -19.37
N THR A 46 -5.26 0.21 -20.15
CA THR A 46 -5.44 0.15 -21.61
C THR A 46 -6.82 -0.38 -22.00
N SER A 47 -7.33 -1.38 -21.28
CA SER A 47 -8.57 -2.08 -21.65
C SER A 47 -9.84 -1.35 -21.18
N TYR A 48 -9.75 -0.61 -20.08
CA TYR A 48 -10.90 -0.02 -19.38
C TYR A 48 -10.74 1.47 -19.06
N GLY A 49 -9.59 2.08 -19.37
CA GLY A 49 -9.35 3.50 -19.12
C GLY A 49 -9.19 3.89 -17.65
N ILE A 50 -8.90 2.93 -16.76
CA ILE A 50 -8.63 3.25 -15.35
C ILE A 50 -7.31 4.03 -15.21
N GLY A 51 -7.26 5.01 -14.30
CA GLY A 51 -6.02 5.75 -14.06
C GLY A 51 -5.01 4.97 -13.23
N VAL A 52 -3.76 4.87 -13.71
CA VAL A 52 -2.65 4.26 -12.95
C VAL A 52 -1.44 5.19 -12.92
N SER A 53 -1.02 5.61 -11.72
CA SER A 53 0.16 6.45 -11.53
C SER A 53 1.15 5.85 -10.53
N VAL A 54 2.44 6.02 -10.79
CA VAL A 54 3.54 5.58 -9.93
C VAL A 54 4.55 6.71 -9.83
N THR A 55 4.85 7.14 -8.61
CA THR A 55 5.69 8.32 -8.40
C THR A 55 6.70 8.08 -7.29
N ALA A 56 7.96 8.43 -7.54
CA ALA A 56 9.00 8.46 -6.53
C ALA A 56 9.04 9.85 -5.86
N ARG A 57 9.37 9.88 -4.56
CA ARG A 57 9.51 11.09 -3.76
C ARG A 57 10.73 10.95 -2.86
N ASP A 58 11.46 12.05 -2.64
CA ASP A 58 12.60 12.09 -1.72
C ASP A 58 12.18 12.06 -0.24
N GLY A 59 10.91 12.38 0.04
CA GLY A 59 10.32 12.32 1.36
C GLY A 59 8.82 12.04 1.30
N LEU A 60 8.31 11.39 2.35
CA LEU A 60 6.90 11.03 2.47
C LEU A 60 6.43 11.20 3.90
N THR A 61 5.28 11.86 4.07
CA THR A 61 4.57 11.88 5.36
C THR A 61 3.50 10.80 5.32
N LEU A 62 3.56 9.86 6.25
CA LEU A 62 2.61 8.76 6.35
C LEU A 62 1.65 9.02 7.51
N PRO A 63 0.35 8.68 7.36
CA PRO A 63 -0.55 8.66 8.50
C PRO A 63 -0.04 7.65 9.54
N ALA A 64 -0.32 7.91 10.80
CA ALA A 64 -0.02 6.96 11.86
C ALA A 64 -0.71 5.61 11.55
N GLY A 65 0.04 4.52 11.71
CA GLY A 65 -0.52 3.19 11.59
C GLY A 65 -1.59 2.94 12.65
N THR A 66 -2.51 2.03 12.38
CA THR A 66 -3.48 1.60 13.38
C THR A 66 -2.72 0.87 14.51
N VAL A 67 -2.81 1.40 15.73
CA VAL A 67 -2.22 0.75 16.91
C VAL A 67 -3.33 -0.05 17.59
N ARG A 68 -3.08 -1.33 17.89
CA ARG A 68 -3.98 -2.12 18.72
C ARG A 68 -3.62 -1.89 20.19
N ASP A 69 -4.64 -1.70 21.03
CA ASP A 69 -4.44 -1.64 22.47
C ASP A 69 -3.90 -2.97 22.99
N VAL A 70 -2.80 -2.86 23.74
CA VAL A 70 -2.18 -4.01 24.37
C VAL A 70 -2.95 -4.32 25.66
N GLN A 71 -3.71 -5.42 25.67
CA GLN A 71 -4.47 -5.81 26.85
C GLN A 71 -3.63 -6.54 27.91
N PHE A 72 -2.70 -7.41 27.47
CA PHE A 72 -1.95 -8.30 28.37
C PHE A 72 -0.43 -8.28 28.20
N ALA A 73 0.08 -7.82 27.07
CA ALA A 73 1.53 -7.81 26.87
C ALA A 73 2.17 -6.67 27.68
N LYS A 74 3.36 -6.93 28.21
CA LYS A 74 4.18 -5.93 28.90
C LYS A 74 5.54 -5.88 28.21
N GLU A 75 6.03 -4.67 27.94
CA GLU A 75 7.40 -4.47 27.45
C GLU A 75 8.38 -5.06 28.47
N ILE A 76 9.23 -5.98 28.04
CA ILE A 76 10.39 -6.41 28.81
C ILE A 76 11.58 -5.62 28.26
N ARG A 77 12.02 -4.60 28.98
CA ARG A 77 13.23 -3.86 28.58
C ARG A 77 14.44 -4.75 28.77
N SER A 78 15.21 -4.97 27.71
CA SER A 78 16.59 -5.42 27.84
C SER A 78 17.39 -4.25 28.41
N GLN A 79 18.08 -4.48 29.53
CA GLN A 79 19.23 -3.64 29.89
C GLN A 79 20.39 -3.94 28.95
#